data_AF-A0A2D9C9R8-F1
#
_entry.id   AF-A0A2D9C9R8-F1
#
_cell.length_a   1.000
_cell.length_b   1.000
_cell.length_c   1.000
_cell.angle_alpha   90.00
_cell.angle_beta   90.00
_cell.angle_gamma   90.00
#
_symmetry.space_group_name_H-M   'P 1'
#
loop_
_entity.id
_entity.type
_entity.pdbx_description
1 polymer ?
#
loop_
_entity_poly.entity_id
_entity_poly.type
_entity_poly.pdbx_seq_one_letter_code
_entity_poly.pdbx_strand_id
1 'polypeptide(L)'
;MANQKVNIGIDGIQRSADLDRQVSYNIAQIFEGPTGKEVLRYLRSVTIEMVNGPNVSTEELRHIEGQRYIVGLIEQRIAHSHRSKNK
;
A
#
# COMPACT_ATOMS: atom_id res chain seq x y z
N MET A 1 6.68 34.26 -0.55
CA MET A 1 5.75 33.13 -0.58
C MET A 1 6.59 31.86 -0.64
N ALA A 2 6.54 31.00 0.39
CA ALA A 2 7.35 29.80 0.41
C ALA A 2 6.91 28.88 -0.74
N ASN A 3 7.85 28.52 -1.61
CA ASN A 3 7.65 27.59 -2.71
C ASN A 3 7.28 26.21 -2.12
N GLN A 4 5.99 25.93 -1.96
CA GLN A 4 5.53 24.61 -1.52
C GLN A 4 5.90 23.62 -2.62
N LYS A 5 7.02 22.91 -2.43
CA LYS A 5 7.40 21.79 -3.30
C LYS A 5 6.20 20.88 -3.45
N VAL A 6 5.82 20.61 -4.69
CA VAL A 6 4.78 19.64 -5.03
C VAL A 6 5.16 18.31 -4.39
N ASN A 7 4.30 17.81 -3.51
CA ASN A 7 4.48 16.51 -2.86
C ASN A 7 3.59 15.48 -3.57
N ILE A 8 4.23 14.50 -4.18
CA ILE A 8 3.59 13.35 -4.81
C ILE A 8 3.72 12.19 -3.82
N GLY A 9 2.59 11.65 -3.36
CA GLY A 9 2.60 10.53 -2.43
C GLY A 9 3.17 9.26 -3.05
N ILE A 10 3.46 8.27 -2.21
CA ILE A 10 3.98 6.96 -2.67
C ILE A 10 3.01 6.18 -3.55
N ASP A 11 1.73 6.60 -3.58
CA ASP A 11 0.67 6.10 -4.46
C ASP A 11 0.51 6.93 -5.75
N GLY A 12 1.41 7.89 -6.02
CA GLY A 12 1.38 8.74 -7.20
C GLY A 12 0.40 9.91 -7.14
N ILE A 13 -0.37 10.06 -6.05
CA ILE A 13 -1.37 11.12 -5.93
C ILE A 13 -0.75 12.37 -5.30
N GLN A 14 -1.00 13.53 -5.90
CA GLN A 14 -0.54 14.81 -5.38
C GLN A 14 -1.36 15.24 -4.16
N ARG A 15 -0.68 15.50 -3.05
CA ARG A 15 -1.28 15.98 -1.79
C ARG A 15 -0.24 16.66 -0.92
N SER A 16 -0.65 17.46 0.08
CA SER A 16 0.29 18.04 1.03
C SER A 16 1.10 16.96 1.77
N ALA A 17 2.32 17.29 2.20
CA ALA A 17 3.18 16.35 2.92
C ALA A 17 2.57 15.88 4.25
N ASP A 18 1.82 16.74 4.94
CA ASP A 18 1.08 16.37 6.15
C ASP A 18 -0.03 15.36 5.85
N LEU A 19 -0.81 15.59 4.79
CA LEU A 19 -1.90 14.68 4.41
C LEU A 19 -1.35 13.32 3.95
N ASP A 20 -0.23 13.30 3.24
CA ASP A 20 0.41 12.04 2.83
C ASP A 20 0.92 11.22 4.02
N ARG A 21 1.51 11.87 5.03
CA ARG A 21 1.88 11.23 6.30
C ARG A 21 0.67 10.74 7.06
N GLN A 22 -0.42 11.52 7.11
CA GLN A 22 -1.65 11.10 7.79
C GLN A 22 -2.26 9.84 7.17
N VAL A 23 -2.29 9.74 5.84
CA VAL A 23 -2.78 8.53 5.14
C VAL A 23 -1.95 7.30 5.55
N SER A 24 -0.63 7.42 5.51
CA SER A 24 0.27 6.35 5.95
C SER A 24 0.09 5.99 7.42
N TYR A 25 -0.07 6.98 8.29
CA TYR A 25 -0.31 6.76 9.72
C TYR A 25 -1.60 5.97 9.95
N ASN A 26 -2.71 6.38 9.34
CA ASN A 26 -4.00 5.70 9.48
C ASN A 26 -3.91 4.23 9.04
N ILE A 27 -3.26 3.96 7.90
CA ILE A 27 -3.06 2.59 7.41
C ILE A 27 -2.23 1.78 8.41
N ALA A 28 -1.11 2.32 8.89
CA ALA A 28 -0.27 1.64 9.87
C ALA A 28 -1.02 1.31 11.17
N GLN A 29 -1.84 2.23 11.68
CA GLN A 29 -2.63 2.02 12.89
C GLN A 29 -3.64 0.86 12.75
N ILE A 30 -4.21 0.64 11.56
CA ILE A 30 -5.11 -0.50 11.33
C ILE A 30 -4.34 -1.83 11.32
N PHE A 31 -3.14 -1.85 10.74
CA PHE A 31 -2.38 -3.08 10.50
C PHE A 31 -1.30 -3.40 11.55
N GLU A 32 -1.08 -2.54 12.55
CA GLU A 32 -0.04 -2.77 13.57
C GLU A 32 -0.40 -3.83 14.62
N GLY A 33 -1.70 -3.97 14.92
CA GLY A 33 -2.21 -4.92 15.90
C GLY A 33 -2.18 -6.38 15.41
N PRO A 34 -2.27 -7.37 16.32
CA PRO A 34 -2.26 -8.80 15.95
C PRO A 34 -3.30 -9.15 14.89
N THR A 35 -4.56 -8.72 15.06
CA THR A 35 -5.63 -8.94 14.08
C THR A 35 -5.34 -8.27 12.73
N GLY A 36 -4.81 -7.05 12.74
CA GLY A 36 -4.44 -6.35 11.52
C GLY A 36 -3.37 -7.11 10.73
N LYS A 37 -2.34 -7.61 11.40
CA LYS A 37 -1.30 -8.47 10.78
C LYS A 37 -1.89 -9.72 10.14
N GLU A 38 -2.85 -10.35 10.81
CA GLU A 38 -3.56 -11.53 10.29
C GLU A 38 -4.40 -11.21 9.05
N VAL A 39 -5.07 -10.06 9.02
CA VAL A 39 -5.79 -9.58 7.83
C VAL A 39 -4.81 -9.31 6.68
N LEU A 40 -3.68 -8.64 6.94
CA LEU A 40 -2.66 -8.40 5.91
C LEU A 40 -2.10 -9.72 5.36
N ARG A 41 -1.82 -10.70 6.23
CA ARG A 41 -1.38 -12.04 5.82
C ARG A 41 -2.42 -12.72 4.93
N TYR A 42 -3.70 -12.64 5.28
CA TYR A 42 -4.76 -13.16 4.42
C TYR A 42 -4.79 -12.46 3.06
N LEU A 43 -4.76 -11.12 3.02
CA LEU A 43 -4.73 -10.37 1.76
C LEU A 43 -3.56 -10.76 0.87
N ARG A 44 -2.36 -10.96 1.45
CA ARG A 44 -1.20 -11.47 0.72
C ARG A 44 -1.44 -12.86 0.12
N SER A 45 -2.01 -13.78 0.90
CA SER A 45 -2.26 -15.16 0.49
C SER A 45 -3.19 -15.28 -0.72
N VAL A 46 -4.19 -14.39 -0.83
CA VAL A 46 -5.16 -14.39 -1.94
C VAL A 46 -4.76 -13.46 -3.11
N THR A 47 -3.60 -12.81 -3.04
CA THR A 47 -3.14 -11.86 -4.08
C THR A 47 -1.66 -12.08 -4.48
N ILE A 48 -0.72 -11.58 -3.67
CA ILE A 48 0.73 -11.57 -3.93
C ILE A 48 1.28 -12.99 -4.01
N GLU A 49 0.85 -13.86 -3.11
CA GLU A 49 1.39 -15.21 -2.96
C GLU A 49 0.62 -16.25 -3.80
N MET A 50 -0.44 -15.81 -4.50
CA MET A 50 -1.23 -16.67 -5.36
C MET A 50 -0.48 -17.00 -6.65
N VAL A 51 -0.42 -18.30 -6.99
CA VAL A 51 0.20 -18.83 -8.20
C VAL A 51 -0.88 -19.23 -9.20
N ASN A 52 -0.74 -18.77 -10.44
CA ASN A 52 -1.67 -19.13 -11.52
C ASN A 52 -1.12 -20.30 -12.35
N GLY A 53 -2.03 -21.16 -12.82
CA GLY A 53 -1.71 -22.22 -13.77
C GLY A 53 -1.47 -21.68 -15.19
N PRO A 54 -0.94 -22.52 -16.10
CA PRO A 54 -0.57 -22.11 -17.46
C PRO A 54 -1.74 -21.66 -18.33
N ASN A 55 -2.98 -21.98 -17.96
CA ASN A 55 -4.19 -21.65 -18.72
C ASN A 55 -4.83 -20.32 -18.32
N VAL A 56 -4.22 -19.55 -17.41
CA VAL A 56 -4.74 -18.24 -17.00
C VAL A 56 -4.73 -17.27 -18.18
N SER A 57 -5.84 -16.57 -18.39
CA SER A 57 -5.94 -15.58 -19.45
C SER A 57 -5.17 -14.30 -19.11
N THR A 58 -4.84 -13.51 -20.13
CA THR A 58 -4.22 -12.20 -19.94
C THR A 58 -5.10 -11.26 -19.10
N GLU A 59 -6.43 -11.32 -19.26
CA GLU A 59 -7.35 -10.48 -18.48
C GLU A 59 -7.32 -10.82 -16.99
N GLU A 60 -7.34 -12.12 -16.66
CA GLU A 60 -7.21 -12.59 -15.28
C GLU A 60 -5.87 -12.19 -14.68
N LEU A 61 -4.77 -12.32 -15.43
CA LEU A 61 -3.45 -11.87 -14.97
C LEU A 61 -3.42 -10.36 -14.68
N ARG A 62 -3.99 -9.53 -15.56
CA ARG A 62 -4.06 -8.07 -15.35
C ARG A 62 -4.89 -7.73 -14.12
N HIS A 63 -6.00 -8.43 -13.91
CA HIS A 63 -6.83 -8.24 -12.73
C HIS A 63 -6.07 -8.58 -11.44
N ILE A 64 -5.39 -9.72 -11.40
CA ILE A 64 -4.59 -10.16 -10.25
C ILE A 64 -3.44 -9.19 -9.99
N GLU A 65 -2.79 -8.68 -11.03
CA GLU A 65 -1.72 -7.69 -10.86
C GLU A 65 -2.25 -6.38 -10.25
N GLY A 66 -3.45 -5.96 -10.63
CA GLY A 66 -4.13 -4.83 -9.97
C GLY A 66 -4.38 -5.09 -8.48
N GLN A 67 -4.80 -6.31 -8.11
CA GLN A 67 -4.97 -6.68 -6.70
C GLN A 67 -3.63 -6.66 -5.95
N ARG A 68 -2.57 -7.22 -6.53
CA ARG A 68 -1.21 -7.24 -5.97
C ARG A 68 -0.66 -5.83 -5.76
N TYR A 69 -0.88 -4.94 -6.71
CA TYR A 69 -0.49 -3.54 -6.60
C TYR A 69 -1.12 -2.87 -5.37
N ILE A 70 -2.42 -3.07 -5.14
CA ILE A 70 -3.12 -2.48 -3.99
C ILE A 70 -2.56 -3.01 -2.67
N VAL A 71 -2.34 -4.33 -2.55
CA VAL A 71 -1.78 -4.91 -1.31
C VAL A 71 -0.34 -4.45 -1.09
N GLY A 72 0.48 -4.41 -2.15
CA GLY A 72 1.83 -3.85 -2.08
C GLY A 72 1.85 -2.38 -1.66
N LEU A 73 0.89 -1.58 -2.13
CA LEU A 73 0.76 -0.18 -1.73
C LEU A 73 0.40 -0.04 -0.24
N ILE A 74 -0.45 -0.92 0.30
CA ILE A 74 -0.74 -0.97 1.74
C ILE A 74 0.56 -1.22 2.53
N GLU A 75 1.36 -2.20 2.13
CA GLU A 75 2.64 -2.50 2.79
C GLU A 75 3.62 -1.31 2.71
N GLN A 76 3.70 -0.66 1.56
CA GLN A 76 4.50 0.55 1.38
C GLN A 76 4.00 1.71 2.25
N ARG A 77 2.68 1.85 2.44
CA ARG A 77 2.09 2.88 3.31
C ARG A 77 2.44 2.66 4.77
N ILE A 78 2.46 1.40 5.22
CA ILE A 78 2.94 1.02 6.56
C ILE A 78 4.42 1.37 6.73
N ALA A 79 5.27 0.95 5.78
CA ALA A 79 6.70 1.25 5.81
C ALA A 79 7.00 2.76 5.74
N HIS A 80 6.21 3.51 4.97
CA HIS A 80 6.29 4.96 4.92
C HIS A 80 5.98 5.59 6.28
N SER A 81 4.90 5.17 6.94
CA SER A 81 4.54 5.64 8.30
C SER A 81 5.68 5.47 9.30
N HIS A 82 6.32 4.29 9.32
CA HIS A 82 7.44 4.03 10.22
C HIS A 82 8.65 4.92 9.95
N ARG A 83 8.96 5.20 8.67
CA ARG A 83 10.06 6.11 8.31
C ARG A 83 9.74 7.57 8.63
N SER A 84 8.48 7.97 8.53
CA SER A 84 8.02 9.33 8.82
C SER A 84 7.98 9.66 10.32
N LYS A 85 7.90 8.67 11.22
CA LYS A 85 8.02 8.89 12.68
C LYS A 85 9.39 9.42 13.12
N ASN A 86 10.42 9.27 12.27
CA ASN A 86 11.81 9.66 12.55
C ASN A 86 12.21 10.99 11.89
N LYS A 87 11.26 11.77 11.35
CA LYS A 87 11.46 13.08 10.74
C LYS A 87 10.57 14.12 11.40
#